data_AF-A0A3M1WC48-F1
#
_entry.id   AF-A0A3M1WC48-F1
#
_cell.length_a   1.000
_cell.length_b   1.000
_cell.length_c   1.000
_cell.angle_alpha   90.00
_cell.angle_beta   90.00
_cell.angle_gamma   90.00
#
_symmetry.space_group_name_H-M   'P 1'
#
loop_
_entity.id
_entity.type
_entity.pdbx_description
1 polymer ?
#
loop_
_entity_poly.entity_id
_entity_poly.type
_entity_poly.pdbx_seq_one_letter_code
_entity_poly.pdbx_strand_id
1 'polypeptide(L)'
;MPFQRPTIPELIERVAADVESRLPGSDPRLRRSLLHALVRAQAGVAHGLYGYLDWLSKQIVPDTAEAEVLDRWASWWGVPRKAASAASGDVTFTGL
;
A
#
# COMPACT_ATOMS: atom_id res chain seq x y z
N MET A 1 14.07 -9.42 11.84
CA MET A 1 13.15 -10.30 11.10
C MET A 1 12.23 -9.42 10.28
N PRO A 2 12.15 -9.58 8.95
CA PRO A 2 11.23 -8.78 8.12
C PRO A 2 9.79 -9.10 8.49
N PHE A 3 8.94 -8.08 8.57
CA PHE A 3 7.50 -8.29 8.77
C PHE A 3 6.92 -8.96 7.53
N GLN A 4 6.38 -10.16 7.68
CA GLN A 4 5.67 -10.84 6.60
C GLN A 4 4.19 -10.48 6.67
N ARG A 5 3.68 -9.86 5.59
CA ARG A 5 2.26 -9.53 5.47
C ARG A 5 1.44 -10.83 5.51
N PRO A 6 0.50 -10.97 6.45
CA PRO A 6 -0.39 -12.12 6.49
C PRO A 6 -1.23 -12.22 5.22
N THR A 7 -1.40 -13.44 4.72
CA THR A 7 -2.29 -13.77 3.62
C THR A 7 -3.76 -13.65 4.04
N ILE A 8 -4.67 -13.53 3.07
CA ILE A 8 -6.11 -13.48 3.35
C ILE A 8 -6.60 -14.72 4.13
N PRO A 9 -6.22 -15.96 3.79
CA PRO A 9 -6.62 -17.14 4.58
C PRO A 9 -6.16 -17.08 6.04
N GLU A 10 -4.92 -16.65 6.29
CA GLU A 10 -4.40 -16.50 7.66
C GLU A 10 -5.17 -15.44 8.46
N LEU A 11 -5.55 -14.34 7.80
CA LEU A 11 -6.37 -13.30 8.43
C LEU A 11 -7.80 -13.78 8.71
N ILE A 12 -8.39 -14.57 7.81
CA ILE A 12 -9.71 -15.20 8.04
C ILE A 12 -9.65 -16.09 9.27
N GLU A 13 -8.64 -16.96 9.39
CA GLU A 13 -8.50 -17.85 10.56
C GLU A 13 -8.28 -17.07 11.85
N ARG A 14 -7.44 -16.02 11.81
CA ARG A 14 -7.21 -15.16 12.98
C ARG A 14 -8.51 -14.49 13.45
N VAL A 15 -9.25 -13.87 12.53
CA VAL A 15 -10.50 -13.18 12.87
C VAL A 15 -11.58 -14.19 13.30
N ALA A 16 -11.64 -15.38 12.71
CA ALA A 16 -12.56 -16.43 13.14
C ALA A 16 -12.27 -16.89 14.58
N ALA A 17 -10.99 -17.12 14.93
CA ALA A 17 -10.58 -17.46 16.29
C ALA A 17 -10.89 -16.32 17.29
N ASP A 18 -10.71 -15.08 16.86
CA ASP A 18 -11.08 -13.89 17.64
C ASP A 18 -12.58 -13.82 17.94
N VAL A 19 -13.43 -14.17 16.98
CA VAL A 19 -14.89 -14.20 17.18
C VAL A 19 -15.28 -15.38 18.08
N GLU A 20 -14.73 -16.56 17.85
CA GLU A 20 -15.05 -17.78 18.61
C GLU A 20 -14.69 -17.64 20.10
N SER A 21 -13.55 -17.03 20.41
CA SER A 21 -13.12 -16.79 21.79
C SER A 21 -14.00 -15.80 22.56
N ARG A 22 -14.66 -14.86 21.86
CA ARG A 22 -15.49 -13.82 22.47
C ARG A 22 -16.98 -14.12 22.42
N LEU A 23 -17.40 -15.01 21.52
CA LEU A 23 -18.79 -15.41 21.33
C LEU A 23 -18.89 -16.94 21.21
N PRO A 24 -18.88 -17.67 22.34
CA PRO A 24 -19.01 -19.13 22.36
C PRO A 24 -20.30 -19.60 21.68
N GLY A 25 -20.23 -20.68 20.90
CA GLY A 25 -21.39 -21.26 20.20
C GLY A 25 -21.86 -20.48 18.96
N SER A 26 -21.07 -19.54 18.47
CA SER A 26 -21.44 -18.69 17.33
C SER A 26 -21.07 -19.24 15.94
N ASP A 27 -20.33 -20.35 15.88
CA ASP A 27 -19.93 -21.03 14.64
C ASP A 27 -19.44 -20.09 13.50
N PRO A 28 -18.45 -19.20 13.75
CA PRO A 28 -18.00 -18.20 12.78
C PRO A 28 -17.29 -18.81 11.56
N ARG A 29 -16.95 -20.10 11.59
CA ARG A 29 -16.33 -20.84 10.49
C ARG A 29 -17.34 -21.46 9.52
N LEU A 30 -18.63 -21.44 9.84
CA LEU A 30 -19.65 -22.01 8.96
C LEU A 30 -19.77 -21.19 7.68
N ARG A 31 -19.49 -21.80 6.52
CA ARG A 31 -19.36 -21.13 5.22
C ARG A 31 -20.51 -20.15 4.87
N ARG A 32 -21.74 -20.44 5.31
CA ARG A 32 -22.96 -19.67 5.00
C ARG A 32 -23.52 -18.90 6.19
N SER A 33 -22.75 -18.68 7.26
CA SER A 33 -23.18 -17.85 8.38
C SER A 33 -22.91 -16.36 8.14
N LEU A 34 -23.74 -15.50 8.72
CA LEU A 34 -23.52 -14.05 8.72
C LEU A 34 -22.15 -13.70 9.32
N LEU A 35 -21.76 -14.39 10.40
CA LEU A 35 -20.48 -14.19 11.05
C LEU A 35 -19.31 -14.54 10.14
N HIS A 36 -19.40 -15.62 9.36
CA HIS A 36 -18.35 -15.94 8.40
C HIS A 36 -18.22 -14.89 7.30
N ALA A 37 -19.33 -14.29 6.85
CA ALA A 37 -19.28 -13.17 5.91
C ALA A 37 -18.57 -11.94 6.51
N LEU A 38 -18.83 -11.62 7.79
CA LEU A 38 -18.16 -10.53 8.50
C LEU A 38 -16.66 -10.82 8.74
N VAL A 39 -16.30 -12.04 9.10
CA VAL A 39 -14.90 -12.49 9.24
C VAL A 39 -14.14 -12.24 7.94
N ARG A 40 -14.71 -12.63 6.79
CA ARG A 40 -14.09 -12.42 5.47
C ARG A 40 -13.98 -10.94 5.11
N ALA A 41 -15.01 -10.14 5.40
CA ALA A 41 -14.98 -8.70 5.16
C ALA A 41 -13.87 -8.02 5.98
N GLN A 42 -13.78 -8.33 7.27
CA GLN A 42 -12.76 -7.78 8.16
C GLN A 42 -11.35 -8.21 7.74
N ALA A 43 -11.15 -9.48 7.37
CA ALA A 43 -9.89 -9.97 6.83
C ALA A 43 -9.49 -9.23 5.54
N GLY A 44 -10.45 -8.93 4.65
CA GLY A 44 -10.24 -8.14 3.44
C GLY A 44 -9.79 -6.71 3.74
N VAL A 45 -10.45 -6.04 4.69
CA VAL A 45 -10.07 -4.69 5.14
C VAL A 45 -8.67 -4.70 5.74
N ALA A 46 -8.37 -5.62 6.67
CA ALA A 46 -7.06 -5.75 7.28
C ALA A 46 -5.96 -6.02 6.25
N HIS A 47 -6.23 -6.89 5.27
CA HIS A 47 -5.31 -7.13 4.16
C HIS A 47 -5.05 -5.83 3.38
N GLY A 48 -6.10 -5.09 3.02
CA GLY A 48 -5.97 -3.78 2.35
C GLY A 48 -5.12 -2.79 3.15
N LEU A 49 -5.36 -2.67 4.45
CA LEU A 49 -4.59 -1.80 5.35
C LEU A 49 -3.11 -2.20 5.40
N TYR A 50 -2.78 -3.49 5.51
CA TYR A 50 -1.38 -3.92 5.45
C TYR A 50 -0.72 -3.57 4.11
N GLY A 51 -1.45 -3.64 2.99
CA GLY A 51 -0.94 -3.23 1.69
C GLY A 51 -0.68 -1.73 1.62
N TYR A 52 -1.59 -0.93 2.18
CA TYR A 52 -1.40 0.52 2.27
C TYR A 52 -0.21 0.91 3.15
N LEU A 53 0.00 0.21 4.28
CA LEU A 53 1.17 0.42 5.14
C LEU A 53 2.49 0.06 4.44
N ASP A 54 2.52 -1.03 3.65
CA ASP A 54 3.68 -1.37 2.82
C ASP A 54 4.00 -0.26 1.81
N TRP A 55 2.98 0.24 1.11
CA TRP A 55 3.13 1.37 0.19
C TRP A 55 3.65 2.61 0.93
N LEU A 56 3.03 2.97 2.07
CA LEU A 56 3.41 4.13 2.86
C LEU A 56 4.85 4.03 3.36
N SER A 57 5.32 2.84 3.73
CA SER A 57 6.70 2.63 4.19
C SER A 57 7.75 3.07 3.15
N LYS A 58 7.44 2.91 1.85
CA LYS A 58 8.29 3.35 0.73
C LYS A 58 8.24 4.86 0.54
N GLN A 59 7.18 5.52 0.98
CA GLN A 59 7.04 6.98 0.85
C GLN A 59 7.79 7.76 1.94
N ILE A 60 8.17 7.10 3.05
CA ILE A 60 8.81 7.73 4.21
C ILE A 60 10.29 8.03 3.93
N VAL A 61 10.97 7.24 3.10
CA VAL A 61 12.39 7.47 2.78
C VAL A 61 12.48 8.09 1.38
N PRO A 62 13.20 9.22 1.19
CA PRO A 62 13.23 9.92 -0.10
C PRO A 62 13.72 9.08 -1.28
N ASP A 63 14.55 8.07 -1.04
CA ASP A 63 15.13 7.22 -2.08
C ASP A 63 14.13 6.25 -2.72
N THR A 64 13.12 5.84 -1.97
CA THR A 64 12.08 4.88 -2.37
C THR A 64 10.72 5.53 -2.60
N ALA A 65 10.60 6.82 -2.28
CA ALA A 65 9.37 7.59 -2.44
C ALA A 65 9.00 7.77 -3.91
N GLU A 66 7.70 7.75 -4.18
CA GLU A 66 7.14 8.07 -5.49
C GLU A 66 7.27 9.58 -5.76
N ALA A 67 7.13 9.95 -7.04
CA ALA A 67 7.46 11.27 -7.56
C ALA A 67 6.78 12.41 -6.79
N GLU A 68 5.51 12.26 -6.43
CA GLU A 68 4.70 13.26 -5.74
C GLU A 68 5.18 13.49 -4.30
N VAL A 69 5.52 12.42 -3.59
CA VAL A 69 6.03 12.51 -2.21
C VAL A 69 7.47 12.99 -2.20
N LEU A 70 8.28 12.56 -3.18
CA LEU A 70 9.64 13.04 -3.37
C LEU A 70 9.68 14.54 -3.64
N ASP A 71 8.73 15.09 -4.41
CA ASP A 71 8.64 16.55 -4.62
C ASP A 71 8.38 17.29 -3.31
N ARG A 72 7.54 16.72 -2.44
CA ARG A 72 7.32 17.28 -1.09
C ARG A 72 8.59 17.22 -0.25
N TRP A 73 9.33 16.11 -0.27
CA TRP A 73 10.64 16.03 0.39
C TRP A 73 11.60 17.10 -0.13
N ALA A 74 11.69 17.26 -1.44
CA ALA A 74 12.59 18.21 -2.08
C ALA A 74 12.24 19.67 -1.71
N SER A 75 10.95 19.96 -1.51
CA SER A 75 10.48 21.27 -1.03
C SER A 75 11.01 21.64 0.37
N TRP A 76 11.17 20.67 1.27
CA TRP A 76 11.72 20.91 2.61
C TRP A 76 13.20 21.31 2.57
N TRP A 77 13.94 20.80 1.58
CA TRP A 77 15.34 21.12 1.36
C TRP A 77 15.54 22.33 0.44
N GLY A 78 14.46 22.95 -0.07
CA GLY A 78 14.55 24.06 -1.01
C GLY A 78 15.07 23.66 -2.40
N VAL A 79 14.96 22.39 -2.78
CA VAL A 79 15.44 21.86 -4.08
C VAL A 79 14.23 21.38 -4.91
N PRO A 80 13.37 22.27 -5.42
CA PRO A 80 12.19 21.85 -6.17
C PRO A 80 12.56 21.15 -7.49
N ARG A 81 11.69 20.25 -7.96
CA ARG A 81 11.85 19.60 -9.27
C ARG A 81 11.85 20.64 -10.39
N LYS A 82 12.84 20.55 -11.28
CA LYS A 82 12.92 21.41 -12.48
C LYS A 82 11.76 21.10 -13.42
N ALA A 83 11.11 22.14 -13.93
CA ALA A 83 10.09 21.99 -14.96
C ALA A 83 10.70 21.42 -16.25
N ALA A 84 9.90 20.70 -17.02
CA ALA A 84 10.31 20.23 -18.34
C ALA A 84 10.57 21.44 -19.26
N SER A 85 11.69 21.42 -19.98
CA SER A 85 12.07 22.44 -20.96
C SER A 85 12.33 21.78 -22.31
N ALA A 86 11.92 22.45 -23.40
CA ALA A 86 12.21 21.97 -24.75
C ALA A 86 13.73 21.89 -24.99
N ALA A 87 14.14 20.92 -25.81
CA ALA A 87 15.53 20.86 -26.27
C ALA A 87 15.81 22.06 -27.17
N SER A 88 16.94 22.73 -26.95
CA SER A 88 17.43 23.83 -27.77
C SER A 88 18.89 23.56 -28.15
N GLY A 89 19.25 23.81 -29.40
CA GLY A 89 20.61 23.69 -29.89
C GLY A 89 20.71 24.18 -31.33
N ASP A 90 21.87 24.69 -31.69
CA ASP A 90 22.14 25.14 -33.05
C ASP A 90 22.53 23.95 -33.93
N VAL A 91 22.00 23.90 -35.15
CA VAL A 91 22.41 22.94 -36.16
C VAL A 91 22.80 23.69 -37.43
N THR A 92 23.93 23.32 -38.03
CA THR A 92 24.40 23.90 -39.28
C THR A 92 24.13 22.93 -40.42
N PHE A 93 23.46 23.42 -41.47
CA PHE A 93 23.26 22.66 -42.71
C PHE A 93 24.14 23.24 -43.82
N THR A 94 24.84 22.38 -44.55
CA THR A 94 25.58 22.75 -45.77
C THR A 94 24.81 22.25 -47.00
N GLY A 95 24.57 23.13 -47.97
CA GLY A 95 23.92 22.81 -49.25
C GLY A 95 24.89 23.00 -50.43
N LEU A 96 24.68 22.23 -51.51
CA LEU A 96 25.39 22.35 -52.79
C LEU A 96 24.85 23.52 -53.64
#